data_AF-A0A7S2C2S7-F1
#
_entry.id   AF-A0A7S2C2S7-F1
#
_cell.length_a   1.000
_cell.length_b   1.000
_cell.length_c   1.000
_cell.angle_alpha   90.00
_cell.angle_beta   90.00
_cell.angle_gamma   90.00
#
_symmetry.space_group_name_H-M   'P 1'
#
loop_
_entity.id
_entity.type
_entity.pdbx_description
1 polymer ?
#
loop_
_entity_poly.entity_id
_entity_poly.type
_entity_poly.pdbx_seq_one_letter_code
_entity_poly.pdbx_strand_id
1 'polypeptide(L)'
;PDWFEVVKSMVLVKNFPNPQATDIGCLAQGERLQAKKEREHDRDGHAWVELTALQMLVSCEGCDPQAQGYILIDGTHLGLGPLLREQSDPAPKTPQPEPDRAVRRAPETADRATSSDSDDDEAQRRAAPRSFRPSPFKAMGAKPQSQW
;
A
#
# COMPACT_ATOMS: atom_id res chain seq x y z
N PRO A 1 -9.36 19.59 14.23
CA PRO A 1 -9.54 18.40 13.36
C PRO A 1 -10.41 17.40 14.12
N ASP A 2 -11.09 16.53 13.38
CA ASP A 2 -11.86 15.42 13.94
C ASP A 2 -11.25 14.10 13.48
N TRP A 3 -11.48 13.05 14.26
CA TRP A 3 -10.94 11.71 14.00
C TRP A 3 -12.02 10.82 13.42
N PHE A 4 -11.65 10.04 12.41
CA PHE A 4 -12.52 9.07 11.78
C PHE A 4 -11.85 7.69 11.73
N GLU A 5 -12.66 6.64 11.74
CA GLU A 5 -12.26 5.27 11.46
C GLU A 5 -12.92 4.83 10.14
N VAL A 6 -12.13 4.23 9.25
CA VAL A 6 -12.63 3.67 8.00
C VAL A 6 -13.39 2.38 8.31
N VAL A 7 -14.70 2.37 8.07
CA VAL A 7 -15.55 1.21 8.41
C VAL A 7 -15.75 0.27 7.22
N LYS A 8 -15.63 0.78 6.00
CA LYS A 8 -15.73 -0.01 4.77
C LYS A 8 -14.39 -0.68 4.46
N SER A 9 -14.44 -1.80 3.71
CA SER A 9 -13.25 -2.55 3.27
C SER A 9 -12.17 -1.67 2.63
N MET A 10 -12.60 -0.72 1.81
CA MET A 10 -11.74 0.23 1.11
C MET A 10 -12.54 1.51 0.85
N VAL A 11 -11.92 2.66 1.05
CA VAL A 11 -12.49 3.97 0.75
C VAL A 11 -11.51 4.75 -0.11
N LEU A 12 -12.02 5.41 -1.15
CA LEU A 12 -11.21 6.19 -2.07
C LEU A 12 -11.10 7.64 -1.60
N VAL A 13 -9.90 8.20 -1.74
CA VAL A 13 -9.62 9.62 -1.51
C VAL A 13 -9.74 10.34 -2.85
N LYS A 14 -10.61 11.33 -2.92
CA LYS A 14 -10.90 12.12 -4.13
C LYS A 14 -10.17 13.45 -4.09
N ASN A 15 -9.76 13.99 -5.23
CA ASN A 15 -9.19 15.34 -5.31
C ASN A 15 -10.25 16.47 -5.20
N PHE A 16 -11.54 16.13 -5.20
CA PHE A 16 -12.65 17.06 -5.05
C PHE A 16 -13.84 16.34 -4.38
N PRO A 17 -14.72 17.02 -3.61
CA PRO A 17 -15.91 16.41 -3.01
C PRO A 17 -16.98 16.10 -4.07
N ASN A 18 -16.72 15.08 -4.89
CA ASN A 18 -17.58 14.61 -5.96
C ASN A 18 -17.25 13.11 -6.21
N PRO A 19 -18.24 12.22 -6.29
CA PRO A 19 -17.99 10.80 -6.55
C PRO A 19 -17.29 10.52 -7.89
N GLN A 20 -17.43 11.40 -8.88
CA GLN A 20 -16.79 11.32 -10.20
C GLN A 20 -15.41 11.98 -10.26
N ALA A 21 -14.93 12.55 -9.15
CA ALA A 21 -13.60 13.16 -9.09
C ALA A 21 -12.49 12.10 -9.20
N THR A 22 -11.29 12.55 -9.53
CA THR A 22 -10.12 11.69 -9.67
C THR A 22 -9.73 11.10 -8.32
N ASP A 23 -9.48 9.80 -8.29
CA ASP A 23 -8.92 9.12 -7.14
C ASP A 23 -7.43 9.46 -7.00
N ILE A 24 -7.04 9.90 -5.82
CA ILE A 24 -5.65 10.25 -5.49
C ILE A 24 -5.05 9.35 -4.41
N GLY A 25 -5.88 8.51 -3.78
CA GLY A 25 -5.44 7.55 -2.79
C GLY A 25 -6.56 6.61 -2.37
N CYS A 26 -6.24 5.66 -1.50
CA CYS A 26 -7.21 4.79 -0.87
C CYS A 26 -6.80 4.50 0.57
N LEU A 27 -7.80 4.23 1.41
CA LEU A 27 -7.63 3.85 2.81
C LEU A 27 -8.30 2.50 3.05
N ALA A 28 -7.65 1.64 3.82
CA ALA A 28 -8.19 0.34 4.19
C ALA A 28 -9.08 0.42 5.44
N GLN A 29 -9.92 -0.60 5.61
CA GLN A 29 -10.75 -0.75 6.80
C GLN A 29 -9.92 -0.76 8.09
N GLY A 30 -10.43 -0.09 9.13
CA GLY A 30 -9.79 0.01 10.44
C GLY A 30 -8.74 1.11 10.53
N GLU A 31 -8.35 1.72 9.40
CA GLU A 31 -7.48 2.89 9.42
C GLU A 31 -8.14 4.06 10.12
N ARG A 32 -7.34 4.79 10.90
CA ARG A 32 -7.75 6.01 11.56
C ARG A 32 -7.16 7.18 10.81
N LEU A 33 -8.01 8.13 10.46
CA LEU A 33 -7.62 9.30 9.70
C LEU A 33 -8.01 10.57 10.46
N GLN A 34 -7.20 11.60 10.27
CA GLN A 34 -7.48 12.93 10.74
C GLN A 34 -8.04 13.78 9.60
N ALA A 35 -9.22 14.37 9.82
CA ALA A 35 -9.86 15.26 8.87
C ALA A 35 -10.08 16.65 9.48
N LYS A 36 -10.32 17.64 8.63
CA LYS A 36 -10.80 18.96 9.05
C LYS A 36 -12.19 18.83 9.67
N LYS A 37 -12.52 19.76 10.57
CA LYS A 37 -13.82 19.78 11.26
C LYS A 37 -14.97 20.19 10.32
N GLU A 38 -14.63 20.99 9.32
CA GLU A 38 -15.58 21.47 8.33
C GLU A 38 -15.91 20.34 7.37
N ARG A 39 -17.22 20.13 7.16
CA ARG A 39 -17.74 19.15 6.21
C ARG A 39 -18.13 19.88 4.93
N GLU A 40 -17.62 19.39 3.82
CA GLU A 40 -18.02 19.83 2.49
C GLU A 40 -19.22 19.03 2.02
N HIS A 41 -20.03 19.62 1.15
CA HIS A 41 -21.18 18.93 0.57
C HIS A 41 -21.06 18.95 -0.95
N ASP A 42 -21.33 17.81 -1.58
CA ASP A 42 -21.42 17.75 -3.03
C ASP A 42 -22.72 18.38 -3.54
N ARG A 43 -22.91 18.37 -4.87
CA ARG A 43 -24.10 18.95 -5.51
C ARG A 43 -25.41 18.26 -5.11
N ASP A 44 -25.32 17.01 -4.68
CA ASP A 44 -26.45 16.18 -4.27
C ASP A 44 -26.67 16.22 -2.75
N GLY A 45 -25.86 17.00 -2.03
CA GLY A 45 -25.96 17.22 -0.58
C GLY A 45 -25.31 16.14 0.27
N HIS A 46 -24.49 15.24 -0.31
CA HIS A 46 -23.78 14.25 0.49
C HIS A 46 -22.56 14.86 1.18
N ALA A 47 -22.30 14.44 2.41
CA ALA A 47 -21.26 15.01 3.24
C ALA A 47 -19.89 14.36 2.98
N TRP A 48 -18.89 15.20 2.78
CA TRP A 48 -17.49 14.87 2.57
C TRP A 48 -16.63 15.51 3.66
N VAL A 49 -15.52 14.86 3.98
CA VAL A 49 -14.50 15.39 4.90
C VAL A 49 -13.21 15.62 4.14
N GLU A 50 -12.57 16.75 4.37
CA GLU A 50 -11.24 17.05 3.84
C GLU A 50 -10.18 16.51 4.80
N LEU A 51 -9.21 15.77 4.28
CA LEU A 51 -8.06 15.29 5.04
C LEU A 51 -7.17 16.45 5.50
N THR A 52 -6.52 16.31 6.65
CA THR A 52 -5.48 17.28 7.04
C THR A 52 -4.25 17.14 6.14
N ALA A 53 -3.45 18.21 6.01
CA ALA A 53 -2.21 18.16 5.22
C ALA A 53 -1.25 17.05 5.71
N LEU A 54 -1.21 16.82 7.04
CA LEU A 54 -0.43 15.72 7.62
C LEU A 54 -0.99 14.36 7.18
N GLN A 55 -2.31 14.17 7.22
CA GLN A 55 -2.93 12.92 6.80
C GLN A 55 -2.74 12.67 5.30
N MET A 56 -2.82 13.70 4.46
CA MET A 56 -2.51 13.63 3.03
C MET A 56 -1.10 13.12 2.78
N LEU A 57 -0.11 13.65 3.51
CA LEU A 57 1.29 13.26 3.37
C LEU A 57 1.53 11.79 3.73
N VAL A 58 0.82 11.26 4.73
CA VAL A 58 1.01 9.88 5.22
C VAL A 58 0.22 8.87 4.39
N SER A 59 -0.98 9.22 3.92
CA SER A 59 -1.88 8.27 3.26
C SER A 59 -1.86 8.32 1.72
N CYS A 60 -1.38 9.41 1.12
CA CYS A 60 -1.41 9.60 -0.33
C CYS A 60 0.01 9.88 -0.87
N GLU A 61 0.90 8.89 -0.74
CA GLU A 61 2.29 9.02 -1.19
C GLU A 61 2.37 9.31 -2.70
N GLY A 62 3.20 10.30 -3.06
CA GLY A 62 3.38 10.71 -4.46
C GLY A 62 2.33 11.68 -5.01
N CYS A 63 1.37 12.12 -4.19
CA CYS A 63 0.46 13.21 -4.56
C CYS A 63 1.14 14.58 -4.50
N ASP A 64 0.60 15.53 -5.27
CA ASP A 64 1.02 16.94 -5.19
C ASP A 64 0.90 17.43 -3.74
N PRO A 65 1.94 18.05 -3.15
CA PRO A 65 1.88 18.59 -1.79
C PRO A 65 0.81 19.68 -1.59
N GLN A 66 0.27 20.25 -2.68
CA GLN A 66 -0.86 21.18 -2.65
C GLN A 66 -2.22 20.51 -2.89
N ALA A 67 -2.26 19.21 -3.19
CA ALA A 67 -3.51 18.50 -3.38
C ALA A 67 -4.30 18.40 -2.08
N GLN A 68 -5.62 18.54 -2.21
CA GLN A 68 -6.57 18.27 -1.15
C GLN A 68 -7.19 16.88 -1.36
N GLY A 69 -7.41 16.15 -0.28
CA GLY A 69 -8.07 14.86 -0.31
C GLY A 69 -9.42 14.93 0.38
N TYR A 70 -10.45 14.47 -0.30
CA TYR A 70 -11.82 14.43 0.18
C TYR A 70 -12.29 12.99 0.28
N ILE A 71 -13.00 12.68 1.34
CA ILE A 71 -13.58 11.35 1.57
C ILE A 71 -15.06 11.50 1.89
N LEU A 72 -15.88 10.71 1.21
CA LEU A 72 -17.31 10.62 1.47
C LEU A 72 -17.56 9.94 2.82
N ILE A 73 -18.39 10.56 3.67
CA ILE A 73 -18.71 10.00 5.00
C ILE A 73 -19.66 8.79 4.85
N ASP A 74 -20.71 8.95 4.05
CA ASP A 74 -21.76 7.96 3.86
C ASP A 74 -22.10 7.75 2.38
N GLY A 75 -21.84 6.53 1.91
CA GLY A 75 -22.10 6.07 0.55
C GLY A 75 -23.41 5.28 0.41
N THR A 76 -24.37 5.43 1.33
CA THR A 76 -25.67 4.75 1.26
C THR A 76 -26.41 5.03 -0.04
N HIS A 77 -26.30 6.25 -0.59
CA HIS A 77 -26.87 6.61 -1.89
C HIS A 77 -26.27 5.81 -3.07
N LEU A 78 -25.07 5.28 -2.91
CA LEU A 78 -24.38 4.40 -3.87
C LEU A 78 -24.55 2.90 -3.54
N GLY A 79 -25.35 2.56 -2.53
CA GLY A 79 -25.49 1.19 -2.03
C GLY A 79 -24.28 0.67 -1.24
N LEU A 80 -23.36 1.56 -0.82
CA LEU A 80 -22.15 1.17 -0.09
C LEU A 80 -22.32 1.18 1.43
N GLY A 81 -23.29 1.95 1.93
CA GLY A 81 -23.49 2.19 3.36
C GLY A 81 -22.51 3.23 3.94
N PRO A 82 -22.41 3.32 5.28
CA PRO A 82 -21.48 4.23 5.95
C PRO A 82 -20.02 3.84 5.63
N LEU A 83 -19.22 4.83 5.24
CA LEU A 83 -17.81 4.64 4.86
C LEU A 83 -16.87 5.02 6.00
N LEU A 84 -17.20 6.11 6.70
CA LEU A 84 -16.44 6.62 7.84
C LEU A 84 -17.30 6.65 9.10
N ARG A 85 -16.66 6.44 10.24
CA ARG A 85 -17.26 6.61 11.58
C ARG A 85 -16.45 7.61 12.38
N GLU A 86 -17.09 8.68 12.84
CA GLU A 86 -16.49 9.63 13.77
C GLU A 86 -16.06 8.93 15.05
N GLN A 87 -14.84 9.24 15.48
CA GLN A 87 -14.28 8.83 16.75
C GLN A 87 -14.22 10.07 17.63
N SER A 88 -15.00 10.10 18.71
CA SER A 88 -14.71 10.99 19.82
C SER A 88 -13.34 10.59 20.41
N ASP A 89 -12.45 11.54 20.70
CA ASP A 89 -11.06 11.37 21.18
C ASP A 89 -10.81 10.26 22.25
N PRO A 90 -9.57 9.76 22.42
CA PRO A 90 -9.22 8.39 22.09
C PRO A 90 -9.28 7.44 23.28
N ALA A 91 -9.87 6.26 23.08
CA ALA A 91 -9.36 5.06 23.70
C ALA A 91 -8.39 4.37 22.71
N PRO A 92 -7.24 3.86 23.17
CA PRO A 92 -6.35 3.09 22.31
C PRO A 92 -7.05 1.77 21.98
N LYS A 93 -7.55 1.62 20.74
CA LYS A 93 -7.92 0.29 20.27
C LYS A 93 -6.63 -0.43 19.92
N THR A 94 -6.25 -1.31 20.83
CA THR A 94 -5.31 -2.42 20.66
C THR A 94 -5.42 -3.00 19.24
N PRO A 95 -4.29 -3.35 18.58
CA PRO A 95 -4.33 -3.97 17.26
C PRO A 95 -5.28 -5.17 17.29
N GLN A 96 -6.30 -5.18 16.42
CA GLN A 96 -7.12 -6.36 16.24
C GLN A 96 -6.22 -7.47 15.67
N PRO A 97 -6.16 -8.65 16.32
CA PRO A 97 -5.45 -9.77 15.76
C PRO A 97 -6.10 -10.15 14.42
N GLU A 98 -5.25 -10.35 13.42
CA GLU A 98 -5.59 -10.81 12.08
C GLU A 98 -6.56 -12.01 12.16
N PRO A 99 -7.55 -12.10 11.25
CA PRO A 99 -8.44 -13.26 11.25
C PRO A 99 -7.63 -14.53 10.99
N ASP A 100 -7.60 -15.38 12.02
CA ASP A 100 -7.09 -16.75 12.06
C ASP A 100 -7.36 -17.48 10.73
N ARG A 101 -6.40 -17.41 9.81
CA ARG A 101 -6.43 -18.18 8.57
C ARG A 101 -5.63 -19.46 8.79
N ALA A 102 -6.30 -20.38 9.48
CA ALA A 102 -6.14 -21.82 9.34
C ALA A 102 -4.77 -22.39 9.75
N VAL A 103 -4.58 -22.59 11.06
CA VAL A 103 -3.79 -23.71 11.56
C VAL A 103 -4.52 -25.00 11.17
N ARG A 104 -4.33 -25.48 9.94
CA ARG A 104 -4.60 -26.88 9.59
C ARG A 104 -3.42 -27.70 10.11
N ARG A 105 -3.49 -28.10 11.39
CA ARG A 105 -2.77 -29.26 11.90
C ARG A 105 -3.27 -30.49 11.13
N ALA A 106 -2.44 -31.05 10.26
CA ALA A 106 -2.56 -32.45 9.88
C ALA A 106 -1.68 -33.29 10.84
N PRO A 107 -2.17 -34.43 11.36
CA PRO A 107 -1.46 -35.23 12.33
C PRO A 107 -0.26 -35.95 11.71
N GLU A 108 0.86 -35.82 12.41
CA GLU A 108 2.07 -36.61 12.30
C GLU A 108 1.81 -38.03 12.82
N THR A 109 1.85 -39.04 11.95
CA THR A 109 2.15 -40.44 12.30
C THR A 109 2.42 -41.25 11.03
N ALA A 110 3.68 -41.63 10.80
CA ALA A 110 4.13 -42.87 10.15
C ALA A 110 5.68 -42.87 10.20
N ASP A 111 6.28 -43.34 11.29
CA ASP A 111 6.79 -44.71 11.47
C ASP A 111 8.01 -45.07 10.60
N ARG A 112 9.10 -45.38 11.31
CA ARG A 112 10.08 -46.45 11.05
C ARG A 112 11.40 -46.14 10.32
N ALA A 113 12.46 -46.36 11.09
CA ALA A 113 13.86 -46.61 10.70
C ALA A 113 13.99 -47.70 9.61
N THR A 114 15.07 -47.90 8.84
CA THR A 114 16.50 -47.99 9.20
C THR A 114 17.40 -47.78 7.96
N SER A 115 18.63 -47.28 8.20
CA SER A 115 19.95 -47.65 7.64
C SER A 115 20.18 -47.99 6.15
N SER A 116 21.18 -47.33 5.56
CA SER A 116 22.36 -47.90 4.86
C SER A 116 23.07 -46.74 4.14
N ASP A 117 24.19 -46.21 4.63
CA ASP A 117 25.57 -46.76 4.54
C ASP A 117 25.98 -47.06 3.09
N SER A 118 26.70 -46.11 2.49
CA SER A 118 27.69 -46.32 1.43
C SER A 118 28.52 -45.05 1.32
N ASP A 119 29.68 -45.08 1.99
CA ASP A 119 30.90 -44.41 1.56
C ASP A 119 31.11 -44.60 0.04
N ASP A 120 31.42 -43.53 -0.68
CA ASP A 120 32.48 -43.61 -1.69
C ASP A 120 33.18 -42.25 -1.85
N ASP A 121 34.48 -42.36 -1.65
CA ASP A 121 35.57 -41.42 -1.86
C ASP A 121 35.63 -40.99 -3.33
N GLU A 122 35.98 -39.74 -3.63
CA GLU A 122 37.09 -39.45 -4.55
C GLU A 122 37.26 -37.94 -4.75
N ALA A 123 38.42 -37.49 -4.30
CA ALA A 123 38.96 -36.17 -4.48
C ALA A 123 39.21 -35.81 -5.95
N GLN A 124 39.55 -34.53 -6.15
CA GLN A 124 40.39 -33.93 -7.21
C GLN A 124 39.64 -33.04 -8.22
N ARG A 125 40.14 -31.88 -8.65
CA ARG A 125 41.32 -31.07 -8.34
C ARG A 125 41.08 -29.74 -9.06
N ARG A 126 41.48 -28.63 -8.43
CA ARG A 126 42.13 -27.44 -9.03
C ARG A 126 41.60 -26.90 -10.38
N ALA A 127 41.08 -25.67 -10.38
CA ALA A 127 41.70 -24.54 -11.08
C ALA A 127 40.90 -23.21 -10.92
N ALA A 128 41.63 -22.21 -10.43
CA ALA A 128 41.55 -20.74 -10.54
C ALA A 128 40.35 -20.00 -11.18
N PRO A 129 40.06 -18.76 -10.69
CA PRO A 129 38.97 -17.90 -11.14
C PRO A 129 39.27 -17.27 -12.51
N ARG A 130 38.32 -17.33 -13.44
CA ARG A 130 38.38 -16.59 -14.70
C ARG A 130 37.57 -15.31 -14.62
N SER A 131 38.31 -14.23 -14.42
CA SER A 131 37.93 -12.85 -14.65
C SER A 131 37.26 -12.68 -16.02
N PHE A 132 35.97 -12.37 -16.03
CA PHE A 132 35.34 -11.79 -17.21
C PHE A 132 35.53 -10.28 -17.15
N ARG A 133 36.49 -9.78 -17.93
CA ARG A 133 36.67 -8.36 -18.19
C ARG A 133 35.55 -7.85 -19.10
N PRO A 134 35.09 -6.59 -18.93
CA PRO A 134 34.23 -5.93 -19.90
C PRO A 134 35.04 -5.61 -21.18
N SER A 135 34.44 -5.88 -22.35
CA SER A 135 34.99 -5.46 -23.63
C SER A 135 34.86 -3.94 -23.82
N PRO A 136 35.89 -3.26 -24.34
CA PRO A 136 35.79 -1.89 -24.82
C PRO A 136 35.42 -1.90 -26.31
N PHE A 137 34.41 -1.12 -26.70
CA PHE A 137 34.30 -0.68 -28.10
C PHE A 137 34.27 0.84 -28.17
N LYS A 138 35.24 1.35 -28.92
CA LYS A 138 35.54 2.75 -29.23
C LYS A 138 35.19 2.96 -30.70
N ALA A 139 34.43 3.98 -31.04
CA ALA A 139 34.46 4.74 -32.31
C ALA A 139 33.40 5.85 -32.21
N MET A 140 33.74 7.12 -32.00
CA MET A 140 34.32 8.11 -32.93
C MET A 140 33.41 8.53 -34.10
N GLY A 141 33.12 9.84 -34.15
CA GLY A 141 32.62 10.60 -35.31
C GLY A 141 31.10 10.81 -35.29
N ALA A 142 30.53 12.01 -35.41
CA ALA A 142 31.03 13.26 -35.95
C ALA A 142 30.20 14.46 -35.45
N LYS A 143 30.88 15.59 -35.17
CA LYS A 143 30.32 16.95 -35.37
C LYS A 143 30.55 17.31 -36.85
N PRO A 144 29.67 18.12 -37.47
CA PRO A 144 29.86 19.59 -37.49
C PRO A 144 28.52 20.33 -37.27
N GLN A 145 28.41 21.39 -36.46
CA GLN A 145 28.78 22.78 -36.72
C GLN A 145 28.29 23.34 -38.08
N SER A 146 27.19 24.11 -38.05
CA SER A 146 27.01 25.45 -38.66
C SER A 146 25.54 25.88 -38.50
N GLN A 147 25.29 27.04 -37.88
CA GLN A 147 24.77 28.29 -38.50
C GLN A 147 23.49 28.02 -39.30
N TRP A 148 22.35 28.64 -38.97
CA TRP A 148 22.03 30.07 -39.20
C TRP A 148 21.48 30.78 -37.96
#